data_AF-A0A7S0JQ29-F1
#
_entry.id   AF-A0A7S0JQ29-F1
#
_cell.length_a   1.000
_cell.length_b   1.000
_cell.length_c   1.000
_cell.angle_alpha   90.00
_cell.angle_beta   90.00
_cell.angle_gamma   90.00
#
_symmetry.space_group_name_H-M   'P 1'
#
loop_
_entity.id
_entity.type
_entity.pdbx_description
1 polymer ?
#
loop_
_entity_poly.entity_id
_entity_poly.type
_entity_poly.pdbx_seq_one_letter_code
_entity_poly.pdbx_strand_id
1 'polypeptide(L)'
;NGQDIDLSVDSKVQFFAYQRIRDAVAENKAKAGSVVVLDVQSGEVLALANFPSYDPGNRQNLSGEQLRNRALTDVFEPGSTMKPFIAGLALETHRVTPDTLVD
;
A
#
# COMPACT_ATOMS: atom_id res chain seq x y z
N ASN A 1 -6.17 8.08 32.97
CA ASN A 1 -5.78 9.25 32.17
C ASN A 1 -4.87 8.77 31.05
N GLY A 2 -5.38 8.73 29.82
CA GLY A 2 -4.59 8.38 28.64
C GLY A 2 -3.94 9.63 28.05
N GLN A 3 -2.83 9.44 27.32
CA GLN A 3 -2.20 10.49 26.52
C GLN A 3 -2.78 10.45 25.10
N ASP A 4 -2.89 11.62 24.48
CA ASP A 4 -3.28 11.73 23.08
C ASP A 4 -2.17 11.17 22.18
N ILE A 5 -2.58 10.56 21.08
CA ILE A 5 -1.68 10.01 20.06
C ILE A 5 -2.02 10.67 18.74
N ASP A 6 -1.08 11.44 18.21
CA ASP A 6 -1.17 11.99 16.86
C ASP A 6 -0.61 10.98 15.86
N LEU A 7 -1.41 10.68 14.84
CA LEU A 7 -1.04 9.77 13.76
C LEU A 7 -0.45 10.58 12.60
N SER A 8 0.44 9.93 11.83
CA SER A 8 0.92 10.46 10.55
C SER A 8 -0.12 10.42 9.44
N VAL A 9 -1.27 9.78 9.68
CA VAL A 9 -2.32 9.56 8.68
C VAL A 9 -3.05 10.86 8.39
N ASP A 10 -3.05 11.28 7.12
CA ASP A 10 -3.89 12.36 6.65
C ASP A 10 -5.29 11.82 6.33
N SER A 11 -6.30 12.32 7.04
CA SER A 11 -7.69 11.87 6.90
C SER A 11 -8.25 12.02 5.48
N LYS A 12 -7.85 13.04 4.72
CA LYS A 12 -8.31 13.25 3.34
C LYS A 12 -7.64 12.25 2.42
N VAL A 13 -6.32 12.07 2.54
CA VAL A 13 -5.56 11.09 1.74
C VAL A 13 -6.08 9.68 2.02
N GLN A 14 -6.31 9.34 3.28
CA GLN A 14 -6.89 8.07 3.70
C GLN A 14 -8.28 7.83 3.10
N PHE A 15 -9.15 8.83 3.14
CA PHE A 15 -10.50 8.73 2.56
C PHE A 15 -10.45 8.47 1.05
N PHE A 16 -9.63 9.24 0.32
CA PHE A 16 -9.46 9.03 -1.12
C PHE A 16 -8.86 7.66 -1.44
N ALA A 17 -7.81 7.24 -0.73
CA ALA A 17 -7.18 5.92 -0.91
C ALA A 17 -8.19 4.79 -0.71
N TYR A 18 -9.02 4.88 0.34
CA TYR A 18 -10.06 3.90 0.62
C TYR A 18 -11.14 3.85 -0.48
N GLN A 19 -11.63 5.01 -0.93
CA GLN A 19 -12.62 5.05 -2.02
C GLN A 19 -12.07 4.40 -3.29
N ARG A 20 -10.82 4.74 -3.69
CA ARG A 20 -10.21 4.21 -4.90
C ARG A 20 -9.98 2.71 -4.84
N ILE A 21 -9.49 2.18 -3.72
CA ILE A 21 -9.25 0.73 -3.62
C ILE A 21 -10.56 -0.05 -3.58
N ARG A 22 -11.60 0.46 -2.91
CA ARG A 22 -12.93 -0.14 -2.93
C ARG A 22 -13.49 -0.21 -4.34
N ASP A 23 -13.47 0.91 -5.06
CA ASP A 23 -14.02 1.02 -6.40
C ASP A 23 -13.24 0.10 -7.37
N ALA A 24 -11.90 0.11 -7.30
CA ALA A 24 -11.06 -0.77 -8.10
C ALA A 24 -11.31 -2.26 -7.84
N VAL A 25 -11.47 -2.66 -6.57
CA VAL A 25 -11.79 -4.06 -6.22
C VAL A 25 -13.16 -4.46 -6.77
N ALA A 26 -14.16 -3.59 -6.65
CA ALA A 26 -15.50 -3.84 -7.17
C ALA A 26 -15.54 -3.94 -8.70
N GLU A 27 -14.90 -2.99 -9.40
CA GLU A 27 -14.81 -2.96 -10.86
C GLU A 27 -14.11 -4.19 -11.43
N ASN A 28 -13.02 -4.62 -10.79
CA ASN A 28 -12.21 -5.76 -11.23
C ASN A 28 -12.66 -7.10 -10.66
N LYS A 29 -13.71 -7.12 -9.83
CA LYS A 29 -14.17 -8.31 -9.09
C LYS A 29 -13.03 -9.01 -8.34
N ALA A 30 -12.09 -8.22 -7.83
CA ALA A 30 -10.95 -8.74 -7.11
C ALA A 30 -11.38 -9.27 -5.74
N LYS A 31 -10.60 -10.20 -5.17
CA LYS A 31 -10.87 -10.74 -3.82
C LYS A 31 -10.63 -9.69 -2.73
N ALA A 32 -9.57 -8.90 -2.90
CA ALA A 32 -9.15 -7.85 -1.98
C ALA A 32 -8.17 -6.90 -2.68
N GLY A 33 -7.87 -5.78 -2.03
CA GLY A 33 -6.85 -4.82 -2.46
C GLY A 33 -6.37 -3.94 -1.30
N SER A 34 -5.17 -3.38 -1.45
CA SER A 34 -4.54 -2.53 -0.44
C SER A 34 -3.85 -1.33 -1.10
N VAL A 35 -3.82 -0.20 -0.41
CA VAL A 35 -3.12 1.02 -0.84
C VAL A 35 -2.36 1.58 0.35
N VAL A 36 -1.09 1.91 0.13
CA VAL A 36 -0.23 2.60 1.10
C VAL A 36 0.30 3.86 0.43
N VAL A 37 0.24 4.99 1.14
CA VAL A 37 0.79 6.27 0.69
C VAL A 37 1.82 6.73 1.72
N LEU A 38 3.02 7.04 1.24
CA LEU A 38 4.16 7.47 2.04
C LEU A 38 4.58 8.88 1.63
N ASP A 39 4.97 9.70 2.61
CA ASP A 39 5.80 10.88 2.35
C ASP A 39 7.25 10.42 2.12
N VAL A 40 7.83 10.79 0.97
CA VAL A 40 9.18 10.32 0.58
C VAL A 40 10.32 11.02 1.34
N GLN A 41 10.06 12.16 1.98
CA GLN A 41 11.05 12.93 2.73
C GLN A 41 11.05 12.55 4.20
N SER A 42 9.87 12.47 4.83
CA SER A 42 9.75 12.12 6.25
C SER A 42 9.62 10.62 6.51
N GLY A 43 9.22 9.84 5.50
CA GLY A 43 8.91 8.41 5.66
C GLY A 43 7.56 8.14 6.33
N GLU A 44 6.77 9.17 6.58
CA GLU A 44 5.47 9.06 7.25
C GLU A 44 4.44 8.32 6.40
N VAL A 45 3.61 7.50 7.05
CA VAL A 45 2.48 6.82 6.41
C VAL A 45 1.29 7.77 6.42
N LEU A 46 1.02 8.38 5.26
CA LEU A 46 -0.10 9.30 5.08
C LEU A 46 -1.43 8.58 4.91
N ALA A 47 -1.41 7.38 4.32
CA ALA A 47 -2.59 6.53 4.21
C ALA A 47 -2.22 5.05 4.17
N LEU A 48 -3.08 4.23 4.75
CA LEU A 48 -3.00 2.78 4.77
C LEU A 48 -4.43 2.23 4.72
N ALA A 49 -4.88 1.84 3.53
CA ALA A 49 -6.24 1.41 3.26
C ALA A 49 -6.24 -0.04 2.73
N ASN A 50 -7.18 -0.85 3.22
CA ASN A 50 -7.42 -2.21 2.73
C ASN A 50 -8.91 -2.36 2.40
N PHE A 51 -9.24 -3.17 1.41
CA PHE A 51 -10.61 -3.59 1.12
C PHE A 51 -10.63 -5.09 0.78
N PRO A 52 -11.58 -5.91 1.29
CA PRO A 52 -12.69 -5.53 2.18
C PRO A 52 -12.21 -5.08 3.57
N SER A 53 -12.93 -4.12 4.15
CA SER A 53 -12.70 -3.60 5.50
C SER A 53 -13.95 -3.82 6.38
N TYR A 54 -13.91 -3.38 7.63
CA TYR A 54 -15.04 -3.45 8.56
C TYR A 54 -15.33 -2.10 9.22
N ASP A 55 -16.57 -1.95 9.71
CA ASP A 55 -16.95 -0.82 10.56
C ASP A 55 -16.54 -1.13 12.02
N PRO A 56 -15.59 -0.38 12.61
CA PRO A 56 -15.15 -0.62 13.97
C PRO A 56 -16.23 -0.30 15.02
N GLY A 57 -17.23 0.51 14.67
CA GLY A 57 -18.38 0.86 15.52
C GLY A 57 -19.44 -0.24 15.58
N ASN A 58 -19.46 -1.16 14.61
CA ASN A 58 -20.37 -2.31 14.59
C ASN A 58 -19.60 -3.61 14.37
N ARG A 59 -19.25 -4.27 15.47
CA ARG A 59 -18.42 -5.49 15.47
C ARG A 59 -19.22 -6.80 15.36
N GLN A 60 -20.52 -6.73 15.06
CA GLN A 60 -21.32 -7.95 14.90
C GLN A 60 -20.99 -8.60 13.54
N ASN A 61 -20.79 -9.92 13.54
CA ASN A 61 -20.56 -10.75 12.33
C ASN A 61 -19.30 -10.39 11.49
N LEU A 62 -18.20 -9.96 12.14
CA LEU A 62 -16.93 -9.76 11.44
C LEU A 62 -16.29 -11.10 11.05
N SER A 63 -16.04 -11.31 9.76
CA SER A 63 -15.25 -12.44 9.28
C SER A 63 -13.75 -12.15 9.40
N GLY A 64 -12.93 -13.18 9.62
CA GLY A 64 -11.48 -13.02 9.81
C GLY A 64 -10.77 -12.30 8.66
N GLU A 65 -11.26 -12.41 7.42
CA GLU A 65 -10.70 -11.72 6.26
C GLU A 65 -10.90 -10.19 6.28
N GLN A 66 -11.95 -9.69 6.94
CA GLN A 66 -12.20 -8.24 7.05
C GLN A 66 -11.33 -7.57 8.13
N LEU A 67 -10.88 -8.35 9.11
CA LEU A 67 -10.02 -7.86 10.20
C LEU A 67 -8.54 -7.80 9.81
N ARG A 68 -8.14 -8.34 8.64
CA ARG A 68 -6.74 -8.42 8.21
C ARG A 68 -6.27 -7.11 7.59
N ASN A 69 -5.23 -6.53 8.20
CA ASN A 69 -4.46 -5.46 7.56
C ASN A 69 -3.48 -6.06 6.55
N ARG A 70 -3.96 -6.35 5.34
CA ARG A 70 -3.18 -7.01 4.30
C ARG A 70 -1.91 -6.26 3.94
N ALA A 71 -1.94 -4.92 3.97
CA ALA A 71 -0.76 -4.09 3.73
C ALA A 71 0.42 -4.39 4.68
N LEU A 72 0.16 -4.92 5.88
CA LEU A 72 1.20 -5.29 6.86
C LEU A 72 1.38 -6.79 7.05
N THR A 73 0.35 -7.60 6.77
CA THR A 73 0.37 -9.05 7.09
C THR A 73 0.55 -9.96 5.88
N ASP A 74 0.23 -9.50 4.68
CA ASP A 74 0.27 -10.34 3.48
C ASP A 74 1.61 -10.12 2.76
N VAL A 75 2.48 -11.13 2.83
CA VAL A 75 3.73 -11.18 2.06
C VAL A 75 3.43 -11.73 0.68
N PHE A 76 3.86 -11.03 -0.37
CA PHE A 76 3.77 -11.48 -1.75
C PHE A 76 5.10 -11.21 -2.47
N GLU A 77 5.39 -11.99 -3.51
CA GLU A 77 6.54 -11.75 -4.35
C GLU A 77 6.36 -10.41 -5.11
N PRO A 78 7.27 -9.44 -4.94
CA PRO A 78 7.08 -8.09 -5.51
C PRO A 78 7.21 -8.07 -7.05
N GLY A 79 7.74 -9.14 -7.65
CA GLY A 79 7.82 -9.31 -9.09
C GLY A 79 8.51 -8.14 -9.79
N SER A 80 7.91 -7.65 -10.89
CA SER A 80 8.49 -6.58 -11.70
C SER A 80 8.64 -5.24 -10.97
N THR A 81 8.00 -5.04 -9.81
CA THR A 81 8.17 -3.81 -9.01
C THR A 81 9.57 -3.66 -8.42
N MET A 82 10.37 -4.74 -8.35
CA MET A 82 11.77 -4.69 -7.90
C MET A 82 12.76 -4.26 -8.99
N LYS A 83 12.36 -4.29 -10.27
CA LYS A 83 13.27 -3.99 -11.40
C LYS A 83 13.98 -2.63 -11.30
N PRO A 84 13.34 -1.53 -10.83
CA PRO A 84 14.02 -0.26 -10.68
C PRO A 84 15.25 -0.30 -9.77
N PHE A 85 15.25 -1.13 -8.71
CA PHE A 85 16.42 -1.28 -7.84
C PHE A 85 17.60 -1.94 -8.56
N ILE A 86 17.33 -3.00 -9.33
CA ILE A 86 18.36 -3.69 -10.11
C ILE A 86 18.88 -2.81 -11.24
N ALA A 87 17.99 -2.09 -11.93
CA ALA A 87 18.39 -1.12 -12.94
C ALA A 87 19.24 0.01 -12.33
N GLY A 88 18.85 0.52 -11.15
CA GLY A 88 19.62 1.50 -10.38
C GLY A 88 21.02 1.00 -10.05
N LEU A 89 21.15 -0.23 -9.57
CA LEU A 89 22.46 -0.84 -9.29
C LEU A 89 23.30 -1.02 -10.57
N ALA A 90 22.68 -1.38 -11.70
CA ALA A 90 23.39 -1.52 -12.96
C ALA A 90 23.95 -0.18 -13.46
N LEU A 91 23.17 0.89 -13.31
CA LEU A 91 23.59 2.27 -13.59
C LEU A 91 24.66 2.75 -12.61
N GLU A 92 24.47 2.53 -11.30
CA GLU A 92 25.41 2.92 -10.24
C GLU A 92 26.77 2.24 -10.40
N THR A 93 26.78 0.96 -10.80
CA THR A 93 28.00 0.23 -11.08
C THR A 93 28.60 0.53 -12.46
N HIS A 94 28.02 1.48 -13.20
CA HIS A 94 28.44 1.92 -14.53
C HIS A 94 28.56 0.77 -15.55
N ARG A 95 27.84 -0.34 -15.33
CA ARG A 95 27.82 -1.49 -16.24
C ARG A 95 26.92 -1.27 -17.44
N VAL A 96 25.93 -0.40 -17.28
CA VAL A 96 24.99 0.01 -18.32
C VAL A 96 24.75 1.51 -18.22
N THR A 97 24.33 2.10 -19.33
CA THR A 97 23.74 3.43 -19.43
C THR A 97 22.26 3.30 -19.79
N PRO A 98 21.45 4.36 -19.67
CA PRO A 98 20.06 4.33 -20.15
C PRO A 98 19.92 3.95 -21.63
N ASP A 99 20.97 4.17 -22.43
CA ASP A 99 21.01 3.86 -23.86
C ASP A 99 21.61 2.48 -24.17
N THR A 100 22.02 1.71 -23.16
CA THR A 100 22.57 0.37 -23.37
C THR A 100 21.47 -0.58 -23.84
N LEU A 101 21.60 -1.09 -25.05
CA LEU A 101 20.71 -2.10 -25.60
C LEU A 101 20.98 -3.46 -24.93
N VAL A 102 19.92 -4.11 -24.49
CA VAL A 102 19.93 -5.47 -23.94
C VAL A 102 19.12 -6.34 -24.91
N ASP A 103 19.79 -7.30 -25.54
CA ASP A 103 19.21 -8.33 -26.42
C ASP A 103 19.31 -9.70 -25.72
#